data_AF-A0A2A2S1I6-F1
#
_entry.id   AF-A0A2A2S1I6-F1
#
_cell.length_a   1.000
_cell.length_b   1.000
_cell.length_c   1.000
_cell.angle_alpha   90.00
_cell.angle_beta   90.00
_cell.angle_gamma   90.00
#
_symmetry.space_group_name_H-M   'P 1'
#
loop_
_entity.id
_entity.type
_entity.pdbx_description
1 polymer ?
#
loop_
_entity_poly.entity_id
_entity_poly.type
_entity_poly.pdbx_seq_one_letter_code
_entity_poly.pdbx_strand_id
1 'polypeptide(L)'
;MNAYKFFLEFHSGFRYIVMVLVLLAILVAFAGLLGKRPYTNGNRKLNLFAMISAHVQLLIGLVLYFLSPFVRFGNGVMKDADARYWTVEHLAMMIFAIVLITIGHSKSKKATLPGEKHRVIALFYLLAFVTVVVAIIQSHRPLLGMSH
;
A
#
# COMPACT_ATOMS: atom_id res chain seq x y z
N MET A 1 -16.83 15.13 -16.22
CA MET A 1 -16.39 14.08 -15.27
C MET A 1 -16.82 14.49 -13.88
N ASN A 2 -17.58 13.66 -13.14
CA ASN A 2 -17.96 14.00 -11.76
C ASN A 2 -16.81 13.69 -10.79
N ALA A 3 -16.87 14.24 -9.57
CA ALA A 3 -15.80 14.08 -8.58
C ALA A 3 -15.45 12.61 -8.32
N TYR A 4 -16.46 11.74 -8.19
CA TYR A 4 -16.26 10.31 -8.02
C TYR A 4 -15.40 9.69 -9.13
N LYS A 5 -15.73 9.89 -10.41
CA LYS A 5 -14.97 9.34 -11.54
C LYS A 5 -13.52 9.83 -11.56
N PHE A 6 -13.31 11.12 -11.29
CA PHE A 6 -11.95 11.68 -11.23
C PHE A 6 -11.11 11.00 -10.14
N PHE A 7 -11.63 10.89 -8.91
CA PHE A 7 -10.91 10.26 -7.81
C PHE A 7 -10.73 8.75 -8.03
N LEU A 8 -11.68 8.07 -8.66
CA LEU A 8 -11.57 6.65 -9.00
C LEU A 8 -10.42 6.39 -9.99
N GLU A 9 -10.39 7.13 -11.11
CA GLU A 9 -9.34 7.00 -12.11
C GLU A 9 -7.97 7.39 -11.53
N PHE A 10 -7.91 8.47 -10.75
CA PHE A 10 -6.68 8.91 -10.11
C PHE A 10 -6.17 7.90 -9.08
N HIS A 11 -7.04 7.36 -8.22
CA HIS A 11 -6.68 6.32 -7.26
C HIS A 11 -6.20 5.04 -7.96
N SER A 12 -6.89 4.64 -9.03
CA SER A 12 -6.55 3.45 -9.82
C SER A 12 -5.20 3.61 -10.52
N GLY A 13 -4.92 4.78 -11.10
CA GLY A 13 -3.65 5.08 -11.77
C GLY A 13 -2.49 5.21 -10.79
N PHE A 14 -2.69 5.96 -9.69
CA PHE A 14 -1.64 6.21 -8.70
C PHE A 14 -1.20 4.94 -7.95
N ARG A 15 -2.09 3.93 -7.85
CA ARG A 15 -1.77 2.60 -7.32
C ARG A 15 -0.53 2.00 -7.98
N TYR A 16 -0.36 2.15 -9.30
CA TYR A 16 0.79 1.58 -10.02
C TYR A 16 2.11 2.20 -9.57
N ILE A 17 2.12 3.52 -9.33
CA ILE A 17 3.30 4.22 -8.80
C ILE A 17 3.66 3.67 -7.42
N VAL A 18 2.66 3.50 -6.54
CA VAL A 18 2.85 2.96 -5.19
C VAL A 18 3.38 1.53 -5.25
N MET A 19 2.76 0.66 -6.06
CA MET A 19 3.17 -0.74 -6.20
C MET A 19 4.60 -0.86 -6.72
N VAL A 20 4.98 -0.07 -7.73
CA VAL A 20 6.35 -0.07 -8.27
C VAL A 20 7.35 0.41 -7.22
N LEU A 21 7.07 1.50 -6.50
CA LEU A 21 7.98 2.02 -5.48
C LEU A 21 8.16 1.03 -4.31
N VAL A 22 7.08 0.44 -3.83
CA VAL A 22 7.13 -0.57 -2.77
C VAL A 22 7.86 -1.83 -3.24
N LEU A 23 7.59 -2.31 -4.45
CA LEU A 23 8.27 -3.48 -5.02
C LEU A 23 9.77 -3.22 -5.21
N LEU A 24 10.15 -2.06 -5.76
CA LEU A 24 11.57 -1.68 -5.90
C LEU A 24 12.26 -1.59 -4.52
N ALA A 25 11.60 -1.00 -3.52
CA ALA A 25 12.13 -0.94 -2.16
C ALA A 25 12.38 -2.35 -1.58
N ILE A 26 11.45 -3.29 -1.82
CA ILE A 26 11.60 -4.70 -1.43
C ILE A 26 12.79 -5.35 -2.14
N LEU A 27 12.87 -5.24 -3.46
CA LEU A 27 13.94 -5.85 -4.27
C LEU A 27 15.33 -5.32 -3.87
N VAL A 28 15.46 -3.99 -3.71
CA VAL A 28 16.70 -3.35 -3.26
C VAL A 28 17.05 -3.78 -1.83
N ALA A 29 16.06 -3.93 -0.95
CA ALA A 29 16.28 -4.39 0.41
C ALA A 29 16.79 -5.84 0.47
N PHE A 30 16.19 -6.76 -0.30
CA PHE A 30 16.66 -8.14 -0.39
C PHE A 30 18.05 -8.24 -1.04
N ALA A 31 18.31 -7.52 -2.13
CA ALA A 31 19.62 -7.48 -2.76
C ALA A 31 20.70 -6.93 -1.81
N GLY A 32 20.36 -5.92 -1.01
CA GLY A 32 21.24 -5.37 0.00
C GLY A 32 21.53 -6.34 1.15
N LEU A 33 20.51 -7.08 1.59
CA LEU A 33 20.63 -8.06 2.66
C LEU A 33 21.47 -9.28 2.24
N LEU A 34 21.13 -9.90 1.10
CA LEU A 34 21.82 -11.10 0.59
C LEU A 34 23.25 -10.78 0.14
N GLY A 35 23.44 -9.63 -0.49
CA GLY A 35 24.75 -9.17 -0.95
C GLY A 35 25.59 -8.46 0.11
N LYS A 36 25.12 -8.38 1.37
CA LYS A 36 25.77 -7.65 2.48
C LYS A 36 26.21 -6.23 2.09
N ARG A 37 25.40 -5.54 1.28
CA ARG A 37 25.74 -4.23 0.71
C ARG A 37 25.55 -3.12 1.76
N PRO A 38 26.29 -2.00 1.64
CA PRO A 38 26.05 -0.84 2.50
C PRO A 38 24.67 -0.24 2.26
N TYR A 39 24.09 0.33 3.31
CA TYR A 39 22.82 1.03 3.22
C TYR A 39 23.06 2.48 2.81
N THR A 40 22.71 2.82 1.57
CA THR A 40 23.02 4.13 0.97
C THR A 40 21.90 5.15 1.19
N ASN A 41 22.21 6.41 0.92
CA ASN A 41 21.19 7.48 0.85
C ASN A 41 20.12 7.21 -0.22
N GLY A 42 20.47 6.51 -1.31
CA GLY A 42 19.51 6.07 -2.32
C GLY A 42 18.47 5.12 -1.75
N ASN A 43 18.89 4.12 -0.99
CA ASN A 43 18.00 3.18 -0.30
C ASN A 43 17.05 3.93 0.65
N ARG A 44 17.59 4.88 1.43
CA ARG A 44 16.80 5.73 2.33
C ARG A 44 15.71 6.50 1.58
N LYS A 45 16.06 7.16 0.47
CA LYS A 45 15.12 7.97 -0.32
C LYS A 45 14.06 7.08 -0.98
N LEU A 46 14.44 5.95 -1.56
CA LEU A 46 13.50 4.98 -2.14
C LEU A 46 12.46 4.52 -1.11
N ASN A 47 12.91 4.11 0.08
CA ASN A 47 12.03 3.68 1.16
C ASN A 47 11.10 4.81 1.63
N LEU A 48 11.60 6.04 1.68
CA LEU A 48 10.80 7.22 2.02
C LEU A 48 9.73 7.50 0.96
N PHE A 49 10.07 7.47 -0.33
CA PHE A 49 9.11 7.72 -1.41
C PHE A 49 8.05 6.62 -1.50
N ALA A 50 8.40 5.36 -1.29
CA ALA A 50 7.44 4.27 -1.16
C ALA A 50 6.46 4.50 0.01
N MET A 51 6.96 4.96 1.16
CA MET A 51 6.10 5.29 2.31
C MET A 51 5.19 6.49 2.00
N ILE A 52 5.73 7.60 1.49
CA ILE A 52 4.94 8.80 1.16
C ILE A 52 3.86 8.47 0.13
N SER A 53 4.23 7.79 -0.97
CA SER A 53 3.27 7.42 -2.01
C SER A 53 2.14 6.53 -1.46
N ALA A 54 2.45 5.55 -0.60
CA ALA A 54 1.42 4.74 0.03
C ALA A 54 0.45 5.57 0.90
N HIS A 55 0.96 6.55 1.67
CA HIS A 55 0.09 7.43 2.46
C HIS A 55 -0.76 8.34 1.57
N VAL A 56 -0.20 8.88 0.48
CA VAL A 56 -0.95 9.67 -0.51
C VAL A 56 -2.05 8.82 -1.15
N GLN A 57 -1.76 7.56 -1.50
CA GLN A 57 -2.75 6.60 -2.00
C GLN A 57 -3.88 6.37 -1.00
N LEU A 58 -3.57 6.22 0.30
CA LEU A 58 -4.58 6.10 1.35
C LEU A 58 -5.46 7.35 1.42
N LEU A 59 -4.87 8.55 1.39
CA LEU A 59 -5.64 9.80 1.44
C LEU A 59 -6.59 9.94 0.24
N ILE A 60 -6.11 9.64 -0.97
CA ILE A 60 -6.95 9.61 -2.17
C ILE A 60 -8.06 8.56 -2.00
N GLY A 61 -7.72 7.39 -1.46
CA GLY A 61 -8.67 6.31 -1.18
C GLY A 61 -9.73 6.67 -0.15
N LEU A 62 -9.39 7.46 0.87
CA LEU A 62 -10.33 7.98 1.87
C LEU A 62 -11.29 9.00 1.26
N VAL A 63 -10.81 9.87 0.37
CA VAL A 63 -11.72 10.75 -0.39
C VAL A 63 -12.68 9.91 -1.24
N LEU A 64 -12.17 8.89 -1.95
CA LEU A 64 -12.99 7.97 -2.74
C LEU A 64 -13.99 7.19 -1.86
N TYR A 65 -13.60 6.81 -0.64
CA TYR A 65 -14.43 6.09 0.31
C TYR A 65 -15.72 6.84 0.65
N PHE A 66 -15.67 8.18 0.76
CA PHE A 66 -16.86 9.01 1.00
C PHE A 66 -17.66 9.36 -0.26
N LEU A 67 -17.06 9.23 -1.45
CA LEU A 67 -17.72 9.52 -2.73
C LEU A 67 -18.27 8.28 -3.43
N SER A 68 -17.83 7.09 -3.04
CA SER A 68 -18.08 5.85 -3.75
C SER A 68 -19.49 5.30 -3.49
N PRO A 69 -20.23 4.87 -4.53
CA PRO A 69 -21.52 4.20 -4.37
C PRO A 69 -21.38 2.78 -3.78
N PHE A 70 -20.17 2.20 -3.78
CA PHE A 70 -19.90 0.88 -3.22
C PHE A 70 -19.77 0.89 -1.69
N VAL A 71 -19.49 2.06 -1.10
CA VAL A 71 -19.42 2.22 0.35
C VAL A 71 -20.81 2.53 0.88
N ARG A 72 -21.32 1.67 1.74
CA ARG A 72 -22.67 1.77 2.29
C ARG A 72 -22.60 1.73 3.81
N PHE A 73 -23.29 2.66 4.47
CA PHE A 73 -23.41 2.69 5.93
C PHE A 73 -24.81 2.27 6.34
N GLY A 74 -24.92 1.46 7.40
CA GLY A 74 -26.20 1.09 8.00
C GLY A 74 -26.38 -0.40 8.25
N ASN A 75 -27.61 -0.77 8.62
CA ASN A 75 -27.96 -2.15 8.94
C ASN A 75 -27.91 -3.02 7.68
N GLY A 76 -27.31 -4.22 7.80
CA GLY A 76 -27.22 -5.19 6.71
C GLY A 76 -25.92 -5.16 5.91
N VAL A 77 -25.06 -4.14 6.07
CA VAL A 77 -23.74 -4.07 5.40
C VAL A 77 -22.92 -5.32 5.66
N MET A 78 -22.91 -5.82 6.90
CA MET A 78 -22.14 -7.02 7.25
C MET A 78 -22.69 -8.30 6.60
N LYS A 79 -23.96 -8.32 6.15
CA LYS A 79 -24.58 -9.49 5.49
C LYS A 79 -24.33 -9.50 3.99
N ASP A 80 -24.16 -8.34 3.38
CA ASP A 80 -23.86 -8.17 1.96
C ASP A 80 -22.33 -8.22 1.75
N ALA A 81 -21.85 -9.21 1.00
CA ALA A 81 -20.42 -9.44 0.82
C ALA A 81 -19.70 -8.28 0.12
N ASP A 82 -20.33 -7.67 -0.89
CA ASP A 82 -19.74 -6.58 -1.66
C ASP A 82 -19.69 -5.31 -0.82
N ALA A 83 -20.81 -4.99 -0.15
CA ALA A 83 -20.87 -3.82 0.73
C ALA A 83 -19.88 -3.95 1.91
N ARG A 84 -19.78 -5.13 2.52
CA ARG A 84 -18.84 -5.41 3.61
C ARG A 84 -17.39 -5.26 3.15
N TYR A 85 -17.06 -5.77 1.96
CA TYR A 85 -15.71 -5.67 1.42
C TYR A 85 -15.28 -4.21 1.25
N TRP A 86 -16.04 -3.40 0.51
CA TRP A 86 -15.65 -2.02 0.21
C TRP A 86 -15.75 -1.08 1.42
N THR A 87 -16.71 -1.33 2.31
CA THR A 87 -16.93 -0.48 3.50
C THR A 87 -15.95 -0.82 4.62
N VAL A 88 -15.61 -2.10 4.82
CA VAL A 88 -14.87 -2.54 6.02
C VAL A 88 -13.56 -3.23 5.67
N GLU A 89 -13.61 -4.34 4.94
CA GLU A 89 -12.46 -5.24 4.79
C GLU A 89 -11.34 -4.57 3.99
N HIS A 90 -11.68 -3.92 2.88
CA HIS A 90 -10.74 -3.19 2.04
C HIS A 90 -10.03 -2.08 2.84
N LEU A 91 -10.80 -1.21 3.50
CA LEU A 91 -10.25 -0.11 4.28
C LEU A 91 -9.36 -0.61 5.43
N ALA A 92 -9.78 -1.66 6.14
CA ALA A 92 -9.02 -2.26 7.22
C ALA A 92 -7.67 -2.81 6.72
N MET A 93 -7.67 -3.53 5.60
CA MET A 93 -6.42 -4.03 4.99
C MET A 93 -5.50 -2.90 4.52
N MET A 94 -6.05 -1.81 3.96
CA MET A 94 -5.23 -0.66 3.55
C MET A 94 -4.59 0.04 4.74
N ILE A 95 -5.34 0.26 5.83
CA ILE A 95 -4.79 0.83 7.06
C ILE A 95 -3.70 -0.09 7.63
N PHE A 96 -3.93 -1.40 7.67
CA PHE A 96 -2.95 -2.37 8.14
C PHE A 96 -1.65 -2.33 7.30
N ALA A 97 -1.76 -2.30 5.97
CA ALA A 97 -0.61 -2.18 5.08
C ALA A 97 0.17 -0.88 5.32
N ILE A 98 -0.51 0.24 5.55
CA ILE A 98 0.12 1.53 5.84
C ILE A 98 0.85 1.51 7.18
N VAL A 99 0.27 0.91 8.21
CA VAL A 99 0.94 0.72 9.51
C VAL A 99 2.23 -0.08 9.33
N LEU A 100 2.19 -1.18 8.58
CA LEU A 100 3.39 -1.99 8.30
C LEU A 100 4.48 -1.19 7.58
N ILE A 101 4.12 -0.43 6.53
CA ILE A 101 5.06 0.43 5.81
C ILE A 101 5.68 1.48 6.74
N THR A 102 4.88 2.12 7.59
CA THR A 102 5.36 3.13 8.56
C THR A 102 6.30 2.53 9.59
N ILE A 103 6.00 1.32 10.09
CA ILE A 103 6.87 0.60 11.02
C ILE A 103 8.19 0.23 10.34
N GLY A 104 8.14 -0.32 9.12
CA GLY A 104 9.32 -0.67 8.34
C GLY A 104 10.25 0.52 8.12
N HIS A 105 9.69 1.65 7.67
CA HIS A 105 10.44 2.88 7.47
C HIS A 105 11.06 3.39 8.79
N SER A 106 10.24 3.49 9.84
CA SER A 106 10.65 4.04 11.14
C SER A 106 11.73 3.21 11.82
N LYS A 107 11.62 1.87 11.77
CA LYS A 107 12.63 0.95 12.32
C LYS A 107 13.92 0.99 11.50
N SER A 108 13.85 1.03 10.16
CA SER A 108 15.04 1.16 9.30
C SER A 108 15.77 2.48 9.52
N LYS A 109 15.04 3.58 9.75
CA LYS A 109 15.63 4.88 10.10
C LYS A 109 16.42 4.81 11.42
N LYS A 110 15.90 4.11 12.43
CA LYS A 110 16.49 3.99 13.78
C LYS A 110 17.62 2.96 13.88
N ALA A 111 17.65 1.94 13.03
CA ALA A 111 18.71 0.93 13.04
C ALA A 111 20.09 1.53 12.72
N THR A 112 21.16 0.97 13.27
CA THR A 112 22.55 1.42 13.05
C THR A 112 23.24 0.61 11.96
N LEU A 113 23.10 -0.72 12.01
CA LEU A 113 23.74 -1.64 11.07
C LEU A 113 23.02 -1.67 9.70
N PRO A 114 23.77 -1.64 8.58
CA PRO A 114 23.18 -1.74 7.23
C PRO A 114 22.28 -2.96 7.02
N GLY A 115 22.71 -4.13 7.50
CA GLY A 115 21.94 -5.37 7.37
C GLY A 115 20.58 -5.29 8.04
N GLU A 116 20.50 -4.72 9.24
CA GLU A 116 19.25 -4.53 9.97
C GLU A 116 18.32 -3.52 9.27
N LYS A 117 18.88 -2.45 8.70
CA LYS A 117 18.10 -1.49 7.89
C LYS A 117 17.45 -2.15 6.69
N HIS A 118 18.18 -3.02 5.99
CA HIS A 118 17.67 -3.78 4.84
C HIS A 118 16.64 -4.82 5.27
N ARG A 119 16.93 -5.59 6.34
CA ARG A 119 16.06 -6.66 6.84
C ARG A 119 14.69 -6.17 7.24
N VAL A 120 14.65 -5.06 7.98
CA VAL A 120 13.38 -4.46 8.42
C VAL A 120 12.54 -4.00 7.23
N ILE A 121 13.14 -3.34 6.24
CA ILE A 121 12.40 -2.91 5.04
C ILE A 121 11.90 -4.11 4.26
N ALA A 122 12.76 -5.09 4.00
CA ALA A 122 12.40 -6.31 3.28
C ALA A 122 11.20 -7.01 3.94
N LEU A 123 11.22 -7.20 5.26
CA LEU A 123 10.13 -7.85 5.99
C LEU A 123 8.83 -7.04 5.97
N PHE A 124 8.86 -5.80 6.46
CA PHE A 124 7.64 -5.02 6.67
C PHE A 124 7.00 -4.57 5.35
N TYR A 125 7.80 -4.20 4.35
CA TYR A 125 7.25 -3.80 3.05
C TYR A 125 6.73 -5.02 2.28
N LEU A 126 7.37 -6.19 2.39
CA LEU A 126 6.84 -7.42 1.80
C LEU A 126 5.48 -7.80 2.42
N LEU A 127 5.36 -7.76 3.76
CA LEU A 127 4.08 -8.04 4.43
C LEU A 127 2.98 -7.04 3.99
N ALA A 128 3.33 -5.75 3.88
CA ALA A 128 2.39 -4.74 3.37
C ALA A 128 2.01 -5.01 1.91
N PHE A 129 2.98 -5.34 1.06
CA PHE A 129 2.75 -5.64 -0.35
C PHE A 129 1.86 -6.87 -0.53
N VAL A 130 2.11 -7.94 0.22
CA VAL A 130 1.26 -9.14 0.23
C VAL A 130 -0.17 -8.78 0.68
N THR A 131 -0.32 -7.97 1.73
CA THR A 131 -1.64 -7.49 2.19
C THR A 131 -2.40 -6.78 1.06
N VAL A 132 -1.73 -5.87 0.33
CA VAL A 132 -2.33 -5.16 -0.80
C VAL A 132 -2.69 -6.10 -1.95
N VAL A 133 -1.82 -7.06 -2.29
CA VAL A 133 -2.09 -8.04 -3.34
C VAL A 133 -3.30 -8.93 -2.98
N VAL A 134 -3.38 -9.41 -1.74
CA VAL A 134 -4.52 -10.19 -1.24
C VAL A 134 -5.81 -9.36 -1.34
N ALA A 135 -5.78 -8.10 -0.94
CA ALA A 135 -6.93 -7.21 -1.08
C ALA A 135 -7.38 -7.06 -2.56
N ILE A 136 -6.44 -6.92 -3.50
CA ILE A 136 -6.79 -6.82 -4.93
C ILE A 136 -7.42 -8.13 -5.42
N ILE A 137 -6.87 -9.29 -5.06
CA ILE A 137 -7.43 -10.59 -5.44
C ILE A 137 -8.84 -10.75 -4.88
N GLN A 138 -9.05 -10.39 -3.61
CA GLN A 138 -10.36 -10.46 -2.96
C GLN A 138 -11.38 -9.51 -3.60
N SER A 139 -10.95 -8.39 -4.18
CA SER A 139 -11.85 -7.47 -4.88
C SER A 139 -12.42 -8.01 -6.20
N HIS A 140 -11.94 -9.17 -6.68
CA HIS A 140 -12.24 -9.74 -7.99
C HIS A 140 -11.90 -8.83 -9.20
N ARG A 141 -11.19 -7.72 -8.96
CA ARG A 141 -10.68 -6.83 -10.02
C ARG A 141 -9.36 -7.37 -10.57
N PRO A 142 -9.06 -7.11 -11.85
CA PRO A 142 -7.79 -7.54 -12.41
C PRO A 142 -6.62 -6.83 -11.71
N LEU A 143 -5.53 -7.58 -11.50
CA LEU A 143 -4.28 -7.04 -10.95
C LEU A 143 -3.72 -5.92 -11.85
N LEU A 144 -3.86 -6.10 -13.17
CA LEU A 144 -3.45 -5.16 -14.21
C LEU A 144 -4.69 -4.68 -14.98
N GLY A 145 -4.93 -3.38 -14.99
CA GLY A 145 -6.13 -2.75 -15.57
C GLY A 145 -6.63 -1.59 -14.71
N MET A 146 -7.26 -0.59 -15.34
CA MET A 146 -7.91 0.48 -14.58
C MET A 146 -9.25 -0.01 -14.06
N SER A 147 -9.57 0.30 -12.80
CA SER A 147 -10.94 0.10 -12.32
C SER A 147 -11.84 1.16 -12.92
N HIS A 148 -12.84 0.73 -13.69
CA HIS A 148 -13.89 1.58 -14.27
C HIS A 148 -15.12 1.64 -13.37
#